data_AF-A0A939PBX4-F1
#
_entry.id   AF-A0A939PBX4-F1
#
_cell.length_a   1.000
_cell.length_b   1.000
_cell.length_c   1.000
_cell.angle_alpha   90.00
_cell.angle_beta   90.00
_cell.angle_gamma   90.00
#
_symmetry.space_group_name_H-M   'P 1'
#
loop_
_entity.id
_entity.type
_entity.pdbx_description
1 polymer ?
#
loop_
_entity_poly.entity_id
_entity_poly.type
_entity_poly.pdbx_seq_one_letter_code
_entity_poly.pdbx_strand_id
1 'polypeptide(L)'
;MADLWMPGVQRRPENNGSNMVGGPPRAVWHITWDELGPGGKMPSFDAIADYLKRVNYAPHIMWDPWTGRTVQFYPADMSARALVNLSGGVETNRMGRACIQVEVFFSPGAVVGGKKYKTVADTPCKGMDKIVDWMREWDIPDRWPRGWPRWSGNSRSTTTWREQAGHFGHCHVPENDHTDPGPMPKSMFTAEPGPPEEEPVRYYGQLNNGPSAVTPISLHPGDVGSIGFVADNGIMGKPPVRLRVGVHDKNGWYAREITVDSAGAKPWFDFRDAKTTDGVSVLREDDGSVPVAWDAS
;
A
#
# COMPACT_ATOMS: atom_id res chain seq x y z
N MET A 1 5.02 20.20 10.32
CA MET A 1 4.54 19.81 8.98
C MET A 1 5.76 19.62 8.11
N ALA A 2 5.76 18.62 7.23
CA ALA A 2 6.84 18.43 6.26
C ALA A 2 6.91 19.62 5.31
N ASP A 3 8.11 19.95 4.83
CA ASP A 3 8.28 21.04 3.87
C ASP A 3 7.71 20.64 2.50
N LEU A 4 6.85 21.51 1.95
CA LEU A 4 6.28 21.36 0.61
C LEU A 4 7.36 21.31 -0.48
N TRP A 5 8.49 21.97 -0.20
CA TRP A 5 9.64 22.06 -1.08
C TRP A 5 10.82 21.37 -0.41
N MET A 6 11.43 20.41 -1.10
CA MET A 6 12.59 19.68 -0.61
C MET A 6 13.70 20.68 -0.19
N PRO A 7 14.25 20.56 1.03
CA PRO A 7 15.27 21.47 1.51
C PRO A 7 16.51 21.50 0.61
N GLY A 8 17.00 22.70 0.30
CA GLY A 8 18.26 22.91 -0.42
C GLY A 8 18.23 22.63 -1.93
N VAL A 9 17.07 22.30 -2.52
CA VAL A 9 16.97 22.10 -3.97
C VAL A 9 16.55 23.37 -4.71
N GLN A 10 16.98 23.52 -5.96
CA GLN A 10 16.56 24.63 -6.81
C GLN A 10 15.08 24.50 -7.15
N ARG A 11 14.31 25.57 -6.95
CA ARG A 11 12.89 25.63 -7.32
C ARG A 11 12.74 26.20 -8.72
N ARG A 12 11.94 25.54 -9.56
CA ARG A 12 11.56 25.95 -10.92
C ARG A 12 10.04 25.85 -11.07
N PRO A 13 9.26 26.61 -10.27
CA PRO A 13 7.85 26.35 -10.06
C PRO A 13 7.02 26.36 -11.34
N GLU A 14 6.04 25.47 -11.39
CA GLU A 14 4.92 25.43 -12.35
C GLU A 14 3.61 25.65 -11.58
N ASN A 15 2.58 26.20 -12.24
CA ASN A 15 1.33 26.62 -11.58
C ASN A 15 0.08 25.93 -12.10
N ASN A 16 0.26 24.85 -12.87
CA ASN A 16 -0.83 24.11 -13.49
C ASN A 16 -1.09 22.76 -12.81
N GLY A 17 -0.67 22.56 -11.57
CA GLY A 17 -1.03 21.38 -10.80
C GLY A 17 -2.47 21.45 -10.26
N SER A 18 -2.95 20.36 -9.68
CA SER A 18 -4.29 20.21 -9.11
C SER A 18 -4.22 19.70 -7.67
N ASN A 19 -5.29 19.92 -6.90
CA ASN A 19 -5.38 19.43 -5.53
C ASN A 19 -5.32 17.90 -5.47
N MET A 20 -4.60 17.40 -4.46
CA MET A 20 -4.58 15.98 -4.08
C MET A 20 -5.94 15.52 -3.56
N VAL A 21 -6.25 14.24 -3.70
CA VAL A 21 -7.55 13.67 -3.29
C VAL A 21 -7.52 12.97 -1.92
N GLY A 22 -6.35 12.95 -1.25
CA GLY A 22 -6.19 12.31 0.05
C GLY A 22 -5.97 10.80 -0.04
N GLY A 23 -5.75 10.15 1.12
CA GLY A 23 -5.42 8.72 1.21
C GLY A 23 -3.92 8.43 1.34
N PRO A 24 -3.50 7.16 1.14
CA PRO A 24 -2.13 6.71 1.39
C PRO A 24 -1.10 7.46 0.53
N PRO A 25 -0.06 8.09 1.12
CA PRO A 25 0.94 8.85 0.37
C PRO A 25 1.87 7.93 -0.45
N ARG A 26 2.41 8.44 -1.56
CA ARG A 26 3.33 7.65 -2.39
C ARG A 26 4.35 8.48 -3.14
N ALA A 27 5.37 7.78 -3.62
CA ALA A 27 6.30 8.28 -4.63
C ALA A 27 6.22 7.43 -5.91
N VAL A 28 6.34 8.08 -7.06
CA VAL A 28 6.38 7.43 -8.38
C VAL A 28 7.70 7.77 -9.05
N TRP A 29 8.44 6.75 -9.46
CA TRP A 29 9.78 6.88 -10.04
C TRP A 29 9.73 6.68 -11.54
N HIS A 30 10.38 7.60 -12.25
CA HIS A 30 10.50 7.66 -13.70
C HIS A 30 11.97 7.75 -14.12
N ILE A 31 12.25 7.51 -15.40
CA ILE A 31 13.51 7.90 -16.02
C ILE A 31 13.25 8.71 -17.28
N THR A 32 14.14 9.67 -17.58
CA THR A 32 13.92 10.61 -18.70
C THR A 32 13.83 9.92 -20.06
N TRP A 33 14.47 8.76 -20.23
CA TRP A 33 14.46 7.99 -21.48
C TRP A 33 14.83 8.84 -22.71
N ASP A 34 15.77 9.76 -22.52
CA ASP A 34 16.26 10.63 -23.58
C ASP A 34 16.95 9.83 -24.69
N GLU A 35 16.84 10.31 -25.93
CA GLU A 35 17.65 9.85 -27.04
C GLU A 35 19.14 10.08 -26.75
N LEU A 36 19.94 9.02 -26.85
CA LEU A 36 21.36 9.07 -26.60
C LEU A 36 22.12 9.46 -27.87
N GLY A 37 22.97 10.49 -27.75
CA GLY A 37 23.90 10.87 -28.80
C GLY A 37 25.07 9.88 -28.96
N PRO A 38 25.97 10.13 -29.93
CA PRO A 38 27.14 9.29 -30.17
C PRO A 38 27.92 8.99 -28.87
N GLY A 39 28.26 7.71 -28.70
CA GLY A 39 28.97 7.25 -27.49
C GLY A 39 28.11 7.18 -26.23
N GLY A 40 26.78 7.27 -26.32
CA GLY A 40 25.88 7.17 -25.15
C GLY A 40 25.73 8.48 -24.38
N LYS A 41 25.98 9.63 -25.02
CA LYS A 41 25.90 10.95 -24.39
C LYS A 41 24.43 11.37 -24.21
N MET A 42 24.03 11.68 -22.98
CA MET A 42 22.72 12.27 -22.70
C MET A 42 22.70 13.78 -23.02
N PRO A 43 21.53 14.37 -23.30
CA PRO A 43 21.34 15.82 -23.29
C PRO A 43 21.70 16.44 -21.93
N SER A 44 21.90 17.76 -21.84
CA SER A 44 22.20 18.38 -20.54
C SER A 44 20.97 18.35 -19.60
N PHE A 45 21.21 18.23 -18.30
CA PHE A 45 20.19 18.29 -17.25
C PHE A 45 19.22 19.48 -17.42
N ASP A 46 19.73 20.70 -17.63
CA ASP A 46 18.87 21.89 -17.77
C ASP A 46 18.01 21.84 -19.04
N ALA A 47 18.53 21.33 -20.16
CA ALA A 47 17.75 21.18 -21.39
C ALA A 47 16.56 20.21 -21.22
N ILE A 48 16.74 19.13 -20.45
CA ILE A 48 15.66 18.20 -20.14
C ILE A 48 14.66 18.83 -19.16
N ALA A 49 15.13 19.51 -18.12
CA ALA A 49 14.27 20.24 -17.20
C ALA A 49 13.42 21.31 -17.93
N ASP A 50 14.00 22.01 -18.90
CA ASP A 50 13.30 23.00 -19.73
C ASP A 50 12.32 22.33 -20.72
N TYR A 51 12.69 21.17 -21.28
CA TYR A 51 11.82 20.38 -22.13
C TYR A 51 10.56 19.93 -21.37
N LEU A 52 10.72 19.34 -20.18
CA LEU A 52 9.61 18.82 -19.36
C LEU A 52 8.61 19.92 -18.99
N LYS A 53 9.08 21.13 -18.67
CA LYS A 53 8.21 22.31 -18.47
C LYS A 53 7.48 22.67 -19.75
N ARG A 54 8.21 22.80 -20.86
CA ARG A 54 7.65 23.23 -22.16
C ARG A 54 6.55 22.30 -22.67
N VAL A 55 6.69 20.99 -22.47
CA VAL A 55 5.69 20.00 -22.90
C VAL A 55 4.66 19.67 -21.83
N ASN A 56 4.69 20.38 -20.70
CA ASN A 56 3.78 20.21 -19.58
C ASN A 56 3.81 18.81 -18.94
N TYR A 57 4.98 18.16 -18.92
CA TYR A 57 5.19 16.83 -18.31
C TYR A 57 6.08 16.90 -17.06
N ALA A 58 6.25 18.08 -16.48
CA ALA A 58 7.13 18.24 -15.33
C ALA A 58 6.70 17.33 -14.14
N PRO A 59 7.64 16.59 -13.54
CA PRO A 59 7.44 15.80 -12.32
C PRO A 59 7.42 16.73 -11.09
N HIS A 60 7.35 16.19 -9.87
CA HIS A 60 7.60 17.02 -8.69
C HIS A 60 9.07 17.42 -8.64
N ILE A 61 9.97 16.44 -8.77
CA ILE A 61 11.41 16.66 -8.81
C ILE A 61 12.05 15.96 -10.01
N MET A 62 13.13 16.54 -10.52
CA MET A 62 14.07 15.88 -11.42
C MET A 62 15.44 15.81 -10.74
N TRP A 63 16.07 14.63 -10.77
CA TRP A 63 17.27 14.32 -10.00
C TRP A 63 18.35 13.68 -10.87
N ASP A 64 19.58 14.16 -10.72
CA ASP A 64 20.79 13.63 -11.35
C ASP A 64 21.51 12.65 -10.41
N PRO A 65 21.54 11.34 -10.72
CA PRO A 65 22.14 10.34 -9.84
C PRO A 65 23.68 10.37 -9.77
N TRP A 66 24.36 11.10 -10.67
CA TRP A 66 25.82 11.22 -10.67
C TRP A 66 26.33 12.43 -9.90
N THR A 67 25.55 13.52 -9.87
CA THR A 67 25.93 14.77 -9.20
C THR A 67 25.15 15.03 -7.91
N GLY A 68 23.95 14.44 -7.77
CA GLY A 68 23.01 14.76 -6.71
C GLY A 68 22.27 16.09 -6.92
N ARG A 69 22.38 16.68 -8.10
CA ARG A 69 21.62 17.88 -8.46
C ARG A 69 20.14 17.52 -8.54
N THR A 70 19.32 18.29 -7.83
CA THR A 70 17.85 18.15 -7.85
C THR A 70 17.22 19.50 -8.14
N VAL A 71 16.19 19.50 -8.99
CA VAL A 71 15.28 20.64 -9.19
C VAL A 71 13.86 20.21 -8.83
N GLN A 72 13.06 21.12 -8.29
CA GLN A 72 11.65 20.88 -7.96
C GLN A 72 10.73 21.83 -8.73
N PHE A 73 9.65 21.29 -9.31
CA PHE A 73 8.67 22.03 -10.11
C PHE A 73 7.34 22.25 -9.40
N TYR A 74 6.90 21.34 -8.53
CA TYR A 74 5.64 21.46 -7.79
C TYR A 74 5.85 21.21 -6.29
N PRO A 75 5.06 21.86 -5.41
CA PRO A 75 5.01 21.48 -4.01
C PRO A 75 4.44 20.06 -3.85
N ALA A 76 4.82 19.33 -2.80
CA ALA A 76 4.45 17.93 -2.60
C ALA A 76 2.94 17.67 -2.35
N ASP A 77 2.16 18.70 -2.00
CA ASP A 77 0.72 18.65 -1.77
C ASP A 77 -0.11 19.01 -3.01
N MET A 78 0.49 19.00 -4.19
CA MET A 78 -0.15 19.31 -5.47
C MET A 78 0.28 18.31 -6.53
N SER A 79 -0.61 17.94 -7.44
CA SER A 79 -0.26 17.00 -8.52
C SER A 79 0.75 17.58 -9.49
N ALA A 80 1.77 16.79 -9.83
CA ALA A 80 2.60 17.01 -11.00
C ALA A 80 2.01 16.33 -12.26
N ARG A 81 2.74 16.39 -13.38
CA ARG A 81 2.23 16.11 -14.72
C ARG A 81 2.94 14.97 -15.46
N ALA A 82 3.77 14.17 -14.80
CA ALA A 82 4.52 13.05 -15.40
C ALA A 82 3.69 11.76 -15.56
N LEU A 83 2.40 11.77 -15.21
CA LEU A 83 1.50 10.61 -15.32
C LEU A 83 0.25 10.95 -16.12
N VAL A 84 -0.16 10.00 -16.97
CA VAL A 84 -1.49 10.01 -17.58
C VAL A 84 -2.51 9.76 -16.49
N ASN A 85 -3.47 10.67 -16.35
CA ASN A 85 -4.60 10.55 -15.42
C ASN A 85 -5.90 10.60 -16.22
N LEU A 86 -6.55 9.44 -16.41
CA LEU A 86 -7.76 9.35 -17.22
C LEU A 86 -8.98 9.87 -16.45
N SER A 87 -9.91 10.50 -17.17
CA SER A 87 -11.19 10.92 -16.60
C SER A 87 -11.98 9.72 -16.08
N GLY A 88 -12.43 9.77 -14.83
CA GLY A 88 -13.10 8.66 -14.16
C GLY A 88 -12.17 7.53 -13.70
N GLY A 89 -10.86 7.76 -13.76
CA GLY A 89 -9.82 6.81 -13.39
C GLY A 89 -9.55 6.68 -11.89
N VAL A 90 -8.30 6.34 -11.57
CA VAL A 90 -7.79 6.10 -10.20
C VAL A 90 -6.97 7.27 -9.67
N GLU A 91 -7.05 8.44 -10.32
CA GLU A 91 -6.34 9.66 -9.92
C GLU A 91 -4.82 9.44 -9.86
N THR A 92 -4.21 8.92 -10.93
CA THR A 92 -2.81 8.46 -10.98
C THR A 92 -1.79 9.53 -10.57
N ASN A 93 -2.09 10.82 -10.75
CA ASN A 93 -1.22 11.91 -10.35
C ASN A 93 -1.69 12.67 -9.09
N ARG A 94 -2.82 12.27 -8.48
CA ARG A 94 -3.51 13.02 -7.42
C ARG A 94 -3.94 12.18 -6.22
N MET A 95 -3.97 10.86 -6.35
CA MET A 95 -4.35 9.92 -5.29
C MET A 95 -3.32 9.93 -4.17
N GLY A 96 -3.78 9.88 -2.92
CA GLY A 96 -2.93 10.06 -1.76
C GLY A 96 -2.93 11.50 -1.26
N ARG A 97 -2.54 11.71 -0.01
CA ARG A 97 -2.23 13.06 0.50
C ARG A 97 -0.98 13.68 -0.15
N ALA A 98 -0.12 12.84 -0.73
CA ALA A 98 1.03 13.18 -1.58
C ALA A 98 1.23 12.07 -2.63
N CYS A 99 1.61 12.46 -3.85
CA CYS A 99 1.95 11.55 -4.96
C CYS A 99 3.21 12.07 -5.67
N ILE A 100 4.34 12.00 -4.97
CA ILE A 100 5.59 12.63 -5.38
C ILE A 100 6.18 11.89 -6.58
N GLN A 101 6.10 12.50 -7.75
CA GLN A 101 6.69 12.02 -9.00
C GLN A 101 8.15 12.47 -9.10
N VAL A 102 9.05 11.51 -9.31
CA VAL A 102 10.50 11.72 -9.45
C VAL A 102 10.94 11.32 -10.83
N GLU A 103 11.50 12.26 -11.57
CA GLU A 103 12.18 12.00 -12.83
C GLU A 103 13.67 11.80 -12.58
N VAL A 104 14.17 10.58 -12.76
CA VAL A 104 15.62 10.33 -12.71
C VAL A 104 16.20 10.72 -14.06
N PHE A 105 17.13 11.67 -14.07
CA PHE A 105 17.90 12.03 -15.26
C PHE A 105 18.78 10.85 -15.66
N PHE A 106 18.26 9.99 -16.54
CA PHE A 106 18.87 8.71 -16.89
C PHE A 106 18.21 8.10 -18.13
N SER A 107 19.03 7.60 -19.05
CA SER A 107 18.58 6.68 -20.12
C SER A 107 19.39 5.39 -20.10
N PRO A 108 18.76 4.22 -20.29
CA PRO A 108 19.50 2.96 -20.41
C PRO A 108 20.54 3.03 -21.52
N GLY A 109 21.80 2.75 -21.19
CA GLY A 109 22.93 2.83 -22.12
C GLY A 109 23.70 4.16 -22.06
N ALA A 110 23.30 5.10 -21.20
CA ALA A 110 24.05 6.33 -20.96
C ALA A 110 25.50 6.04 -20.54
N VAL A 111 26.43 6.87 -21.02
CA VAL A 111 27.85 6.81 -20.69
C VAL A 111 28.27 8.06 -19.94
N VAL A 112 28.76 7.88 -18.70
CA VAL A 112 29.25 8.95 -17.84
C VAL A 112 30.61 8.56 -17.30
N GLY A 113 31.60 9.44 -17.45
CA GLY A 113 32.99 9.16 -17.04
C GLY A 113 33.59 7.93 -17.73
N GLY A 114 33.18 7.63 -18.97
CA GLY A 114 33.64 6.47 -19.74
C GLY A 114 32.98 5.13 -19.37
N LYS A 115 32.11 5.08 -18.35
CA LYS A 115 31.35 3.89 -17.96
C LYS A 115 29.95 3.93 -18.56
N LYS A 116 29.51 2.82 -19.17
CA LYS A 116 28.13 2.61 -19.63
C LYS A 116 27.25 2.06 -18.50
N TYR A 117 26.06 2.61 -18.34
CA TYR A 117 25.09 2.24 -17.29
C TYR A 117 23.85 1.62 -17.92
N LYS A 118 23.31 0.55 -17.33
CA LYS A 118 22.12 -0.15 -17.87
C LYS A 118 20.85 0.20 -17.11
N THR A 119 20.98 0.47 -15.82
CA THR A 119 19.86 0.72 -14.90
C THR A 119 20.21 1.85 -13.95
N VAL A 120 19.18 2.44 -13.31
CA VAL A 120 19.38 3.42 -12.22
C VAL A 120 20.19 2.79 -11.08
N ALA A 121 19.99 1.50 -10.80
CA ALA A 121 20.76 0.76 -9.79
C ALA A 121 22.27 0.73 -10.04
N ASP A 122 22.72 0.91 -11.28
CA ASP A 122 24.15 0.93 -11.61
C ASP A 122 24.82 2.28 -11.32
N THR A 123 24.02 3.34 -11.12
CA THR A 123 24.48 4.72 -10.95
C THR A 123 25.02 4.96 -9.52
N PRO A 124 25.80 6.03 -9.30
CA PRO A 124 26.29 6.37 -7.96
C PRO A 124 25.21 6.76 -6.95
N CYS A 125 23.97 7.02 -7.41
CA CYS A 125 22.82 7.38 -6.59
C CYS A 125 23.08 8.55 -5.60
N LYS A 126 23.89 9.54 -5.99
CA LYS A 126 24.23 10.66 -5.10
C LYS A 126 23.00 11.48 -4.72
N GLY A 127 22.79 11.73 -3.43
CA GLY A 127 21.66 12.52 -2.94
C GLY A 127 20.33 11.77 -2.89
N MET A 128 20.31 10.47 -3.23
CA MET A 128 19.10 9.64 -3.10
C MET A 128 18.61 9.58 -1.65
N ASP A 129 19.54 9.49 -0.69
CA ASP A 129 19.28 9.52 0.75
C ASP A 129 18.42 10.73 1.14
N LYS A 130 18.79 11.93 0.66
CA LYS A 130 18.04 13.16 0.95
C LYS A 130 16.64 13.18 0.34
N ILE A 131 16.48 12.59 -0.85
CA ILE A 131 15.17 12.48 -1.51
C ILE A 131 14.27 11.54 -0.72
N VAL A 132 14.80 10.38 -0.32
CA VAL A 132 14.06 9.39 0.47
C VAL A 132 13.73 9.95 1.86
N ASP A 133 14.65 10.65 2.52
CA ASP A 133 14.39 11.35 3.79
C ASP A 133 13.25 12.35 3.68
N TRP A 134 13.24 13.18 2.64
CA TRP A 134 12.13 14.10 2.39
C TRP A 134 10.81 13.36 2.15
N MET A 135 10.82 12.24 1.41
CA MET A 135 9.62 11.41 1.23
C MET A 135 9.11 10.79 2.54
N ARG A 136 10.01 10.42 3.47
CA ARG A 136 9.63 9.92 4.80
C ARG A 136 8.92 10.99 5.62
N GLU A 137 9.29 12.26 5.50
CA GLU A 137 8.54 13.37 6.13
C GLU A 137 7.09 13.46 5.61
N TRP A 138 6.85 12.97 4.40
CA TRP A 138 5.53 12.81 3.79
C TRP A 138 4.89 11.43 4.08
N ASP A 139 5.33 10.74 5.13
CA ASP A 139 4.88 9.40 5.57
C ASP A 139 4.83 8.39 4.41
N ILE A 140 5.70 8.55 3.41
CA ILE A 140 5.86 7.56 2.33
C ILE A 140 6.79 6.47 2.89
N PRO A 141 6.28 5.23 3.08
CA PRO A 141 7.07 4.16 3.67
C PRO A 141 8.08 3.58 2.67
N ASP A 142 9.24 3.16 3.19
CA ASP A 142 10.37 2.54 2.49
C ASP A 142 10.06 1.12 1.97
N ARG A 143 9.07 0.99 1.09
CA ARG A 143 8.67 -0.27 0.49
C ARG A 143 8.15 -0.05 -0.93
N TRP A 144 8.16 -1.12 -1.70
CA TRP A 144 7.53 -1.18 -3.02
C TRP A 144 6.29 -2.09 -2.96
N PRO A 145 5.06 -1.57 -2.83
CA PRO A 145 3.85 -2.37 -2.72
C PRO A 145 3.62 -3.38 -3.86
N ARG A 146 4.18 -3.11 -5.05
CA ARG A 146 4.13 -4.02 -6.22
C ARG A 146 5.43 -4.79 -6.45
N GLY A 147 6.30 -4.83 -5.45
CA GLY A 147 7.65 -5.36 -5.56
C GLY A 147 8.60 -4.41 -6.27
N TRP A 148 9.88 -4.77 -6.26
CA TRP A 148 10.92 -3.96 -6.87
C TRP A 148 10.70 -3.80 -8.38
N PRO A 149 10.81 -2.58 -8.96
CA PRO A 149 10.57 -2.35 -10.37
C PRO A 149 11.56 -3.11 -11.25
N ARG A 150 11.05 -3.66 -12.35
CA ARG A 150 11.81 -4.42 -13.36
C ARG A 150 11.56 -3.84 -14.75
N TRP A 151 12.30 -4.30 -15.75
CA TRP A 151 12.00 -3.92 -17.15
C TRP A 151 10.73 -4.56 -17.69
N SER A 152 10.36 -5.74 -17.19
CA SER A 152 9.20 -6.49 -17.64
C SER A 152 8.61 -7.33 -16.50
N GLY A 153 7.38 -7.80 -16.68
CA GLY A 153 6.68 -8.63 -15.69
C GLY A 153 6.18 -7.86 -14.46
N ASN A 154 6.14 -6.53 -14.52
CA ASN A 154 5.48 -5.70 -13.50
C ASN A 154 3.96 -5.76 -13.67
N SER A 155 3.23 -5.33 -12.64
CA SER A 155 1.77 -5.38 -12.61
C SER A 155 1.17 -4.06 -12.11
N ARG A 156 0.01 -3.71 -12.67
CA ARG A 156 -0.70 -2.44 -12.43
C ARG A 156 -2.03 -2.69 -11.74
N SER A 157 -1.97 -2.91 -10.42
CA SER A 157 -3.17 -3.16 -9.61
C SER A 157 -3.82 -1.85 -9.17
N THR A 158 -5.07 -1.62 -9.57
CA THR A 158 -5.87 -0.47 -9.11
C THR A 158 -6.16 -0.52 -7.62
N THR A 159 -6.36 -1.72 -7.06
CA THR A 159 -6.55 -1.94 -5.62
C THR A 159 -5.29 -1.53 -4.85
N THR A 160 -4.12 -2.09 -5.18
CA THR A 160 -2.87 -1.70 -4.50
C THR A 160 -2.60 -0.20 -4.64
N TRP A 161 -2.87 0.38 -5.81
CA TRP A 161 -2.68 1.81 -6.06
C TRP A 161 -3.53 2.70 -5.14
N ARG A 162 -4.79 2.30 -4.87
CA ARG A 162 -5.72 3.05 -4.02
C ARG A 162 -5.41 2.88 -2.52
N GLU A 163 -5.00 1.69 -2.13
CA GLU A 163 -4.99 1.28 -0.72
C GLU A 163 -3.61 1.34 -0.06
N GLN A 164 -2.52 1.29 -0.84
CA GLN A 164 -1.19 1.14 -0.26
C GLN A 164 -0.28 2.35 -0.49
N ALA A 165 0.29 2.85 0.61
CA ALA A 165 1.39 3.81 0.59
C ALA A 165 2.72 3.14 0.22
N GLY A 166 3.62 3.89 -0.41
CA GLY A 166 4.99 3.47 -0.69
C GLY A 166 5.55 4.00 -2.00
N HIS A 167 6.57 3.31 -2.51
CA HIS A 167 7.24 3.64 -3.77
C HIS A 167 6.68 2.78 -4.91
N PHE A 168 6.47 3.42 -6.06
CA PHE A 168 5.97 2.82 -7.28
C PHE A 168 6.86 3.24 -8.45
N GLY A 169 7.06 2.37 -9.44
CA GLY A 169 7.62 2.78 -10.72
C GLY A 169 6.47 3.19 -11.63
N HIS A 170 6.74 3.92 -12.71
CA HIS A 170 5.73 4.16 -13.75
C HIS A 170 5.11 2.82 -14.24
N CYS A 171 5.91 1.75 -14.27
CA CYS A 171 5.51 0.38 -14.56
C CYS A 171 4.46 -0.24 -13.61
N HIS A 172 4.21 0.37 -12.45
CA HIS A 172 3.20 -0.05 -11.48
C HIS A 172 1.92 0.78 -11.52
N VAL A 173 1.93 1.92 -12.23
CA VAL A 173 0.82 2.87 -12.23
C VAL A 173 -0.29 2.40 -13.18
N PRO A 174 -1.54 2.24 -12.71
CA PRO A 174 -2.68 1.96 -13.59
C PRO A 174 -2.86 3.03 -14.66
N GLU A 175 -3.59 2.73 -15.73
CA GLU A 175 -3.90 3.64 -16.87
C GLU A 175 -2.70 4.06 -17.72
N ASN A 176 -1.49 3.79 -17.27
CA ASN A 176 -0.24 4.12 -17.95
C ASN A 176 0.37 2.84 -18.57
N ASP A 177 1.07 2.97 -19.68
CA ASP A 177 1.67 1.85 -20.42
C ASP A 177 3.21 1.81 -20.35
N HIS A 178 3.84 2.83 -19.79
CA HIS A 178 5.30 2.93 -19.63
C HIS A 178 5.88 1.90 -18.65
N THR A 179 7.12 1.46 -18.88
CA THR A 179 7.78 0.33 -18.18
C THR A 179 8.98 0.72 -17.32
N ASP A 180 9.30 2.00 -17.25
CA ASP A 180 10.35 2.58 -16.40
C ASP A 180 9.97 2.55 -14.90
N PRO A 181 10.93 2.69 -13.96
CA PRO A 181 12.34 3.07 -14.12
C PRO A 181 13.30 1.90 -14.40
N GLY A 182 12.77 0.66 -14.48
CA GLY A 182 13.59 -0.54 -14.40
C GLY A 182 14.19 -0.74 -13.00
N PRO A 183 15.23 -1.58 -12.87
CA PRO A 183 15.85 -1.87 -11.57
C PRO A 183 16.37 -0.62 -10.84
N MET A 184 15.85 -0.40 -9.64
CA MET A 184 16.28 0.65 -8.69
C MET A 184 17.39 0.13 -7.74
N PRO A 185 18.21 1.01 -7.13
CA PRO A 185 19.29 0.60 -6.21
C PRO A 185 18.74 0.01 -4.90
N LYS A 186 19.14 -1.21 -4.53
CA LYS A 186 18.70 -1.82 -3.25
C LYS A 186 19.06 -0.98 -2.02
N SER A 187 20.14 -0.20 -2.11
CA SER A 187 20.58 0.73 -1.07
C SER A 187 19.69 1.97 -0.93
N MET A 188 18.63 2.10 -1.73
CA MET A 188 17.66 3.19 -1.62
C MET A 188 17.03 3.25 -0.22
N PHE A 189 16.82 2.09 0.41
CA PHE A 189 16.37 1.99 1.78
C PHE A 189 17.53 1.52 2.64
N THR A 190 17.79 2.26 3.72
CA THR A 190 18.87 1.97 4.68
C THR A 190 18.60 0.74 5.55
N ALA A 191 17.37 0.22 5.51
CA ALA A 191 16.98 -1.06 6.08
C ALA A 191 16.46 -1.96 4.96
N GLU A 192 16.79 -3.24 4.98
CA GLU A 192 16.05 -4.21 4.15
C GLU A 192 14.57 -4.07 4.50
N PRO A 193 13.66 -3.97 3.50
CA PRO A 193 12.25 -3.96 3.79
C PRO A 193 11.94 -5.24 4.56
N GLY A 194 11.43 -5.08 5.79
CA GLY A 194 10.86 -6.20 6.52
C GLY A 194 9.84 -6.89 5.62
N PRO A 195 9.67 -8.23 5.76
CA PRO A 195 8.60 -8.92 5.06
C PRO A 195 7.28 -8.15 5.27
N PRO A 196 6.35 -8.18 4.29
CA PRO A 196 5.05 -7.56 4.48
C PRO A 196 4.52 -8.00 5.84
N GLU A 197 4.14 -7.06 6.68
CA GLU A 197 3.37 -7.37 7.87
C GLU A 197 2.10 -8.02 7.32
N GLU A 198 2.01 -9.35 7.42
CA GLU A 198 0.75 -10.04 7.25
C GLU A 198 -0.16 -9.41 8.30
N GLU A 199 -1.21 -8.72 7.85
CA GLU A 199 -2.25 -8.34 8.80
C GLU A 199 -2.67 -9.63 9.50
N PRO A 200 -2.62 -9.68 10.84
CA PRO A 200 -2.98 -10.90 11.55
C PRO A 200 -4.38 -11.30 11.09
N VAL A 201 -4.55 -12.55 10.67
CA VAL A 201 -5.84 -13.06 10.19
C VAL A 201 -6.87 -12.82 11.29
N ARG A 202 -7.81 -11.90 11.05
CA ARG A 202 -8.89 -11.61 12.00
C ARG A 202 -10.13 -12.38 11.59
N TYR A 203 -10.53 -13.32 12.44
CA TYR A 203 -11.79 -14.03 12.29
C TYR A 203 -12.88 -13.28 13.04
N TYR A 204 -13.88 -12.78 12.32
CA TYR A 204 -15.07 -12.16 12.90
C TYR A 204 -16.24 -12.27 11.93
N GLY A 205 -17.45 -12.08 12.45
CA GLY A 205 -18.66 -12.11 11.63
C GLY A 205 -19.93 -11.98 12.45
N GLN A 206 -21.04 -12.38 11.84
CA GLN A 206 -22.36 -12.43 12.48
C GLN A 206 -22.92 -13.84 12.38
N LEU A 207 -23.64 -14.27 13.41
CA LEU A 207 -24.41 -15.51 13.36
C LEU A 207 -25.65 -15.32 12.48
N ASN A 208 -26.07 -16.41 11.84
CA ASN A 208 -27.37 -16.51 11.19
C ASN A 208 -28.48 -16.26 12.22
N ASN A 209 -29.48 -15.47 11.83
CA ASN A 209 -30.67 -15.19 12.64
C ASN A 209 -31.77 -16.21 12.36
N GLY A 210 -32.70 -16.34 13.30
CA GLY A 210 -33.83 -17.25 13.25
C GLY A 210 -33.73 -18.43 14.23
N PRO A 211 -34.88 -19.01 14.59
CA PRO A 211 -34.94 -20.12 15.54
C PRO A 211 -34.21 -21.33 14.97
N SER A 212 -33.36 -21.95 15.79
CA SER A 212 -32.55 -23.12 15.39
C SER A 212 -31.61 -22.88 14.20
N ALA A 213 -31.30 -21.61 13.88
CA ALA A 213 -30.34 -21.28 12.84
C ALA A 213 -28.94 -21.80 13.21
N VAL A 214 -28.24 -22.35 12.23
CA VAL A 214 -26.86 -22.85 12.38
C VAL A 214 -25.92 -21.97 11.56
N THR A 215 -24.82 -21.57 12.17
CA THR A 215 -23.73 -20.85 11.49
C THR A 215 -22.47 -21.71 11.51
N PRO A 216 -22.05 -22.28 10.37
CA PRO A 216 -20.74 -22.89 10.24
C PRO A 216 -19.67 -21.80 10.08
N ILE A 217 -18.56 -21.95 10.79
CA ILE A 217 -17.41 -21.04 10.78
C ILE A 217 -16.18 -21.90 10.53
N SER A 218 -15.41 -21.57 9.49
CA SER A 218 -14.14 -22.23 9.18
C SER A 218 -12.99 -21.39 9.75
N LEU A 219 -12.06 -22.07 10.42
CA LEU A 219 -10.86 -21.47 11.01
C LEU A 219 -9.65 -22.24 10.47
N HIS A 220 -8.53 -21.57 10.26
CA HIS A 220 -7.28 -22.28 10.00
C HIS A 220 -6.70 -22.82 11.32
N PRO A 221 -6.27 -24.10 11.37
CA PRO A 221 -5.70 -24.68 12.58
C PRO A 221 -4.48 -23.90 13.10
N GLY A 222 -4.53 -23.52 14.37
CA GLY A 222 -3.46 -22.80 15.05
C GLY A 222 -3.57 -21.28 15.04
N ASP A 223 -4.49 -20.70 14.26
CA ASP A 223 -4.61 -19.24 14.16
C ASP A 223 -5.24 -18.58 15.39
N VAL A 224 -6.19 -19.27 16.03
CA VAL A 224 -6.99 -18.76 17.16
C VAL A 224 -7.22 -19.86 18.18
N GLY A 225 -7.31 -19.48 19.46
CA GLY A 225 -7.52 -20.38 20.60
C GLY A 225 -8.92 -20.32 21.21
N SER A 226 -9.76 -19.38 20.77
CA SER A 226 -11.08 -19.14 21.36
C SER A 226 -12.02 -18.40 20.40
N ILE A 227 -13.33 -18.49 20.62
CA ILE A 227 -14.35 -17.69 19.92
C ILE A 227 -15.28 -17.00 20.92
N GLY A 228 -15.53 -15.71 20.72
CA GLY A 228 -16.36 -14.88 21.59
C GLY A 228 -17.63 -14.40 20.90
N PHE A 229 -18.66 -14.06 21.68
CA PHE A 229 -19.97 -13.66 21.17
C PHE A 229 -20.49 -12.42 21.86
N VAL A 230 -21.09 -11.49 21.11
CA VAL A 230 -21.66 -10.26 21.64
C VAL A 230 -23.01 -9.95 20.98
N ALA A 231 -23.94 -9.49 21.78
CA ALA A 231 -25.27 -9.07 21.38
C ALA A 231 -25.73 -7.93 22.30
N ASP A 232 -26.67 -7.10 21.84
CA ASP A 232 -27.26 -5.98 22.58
C ASP A 232 -28.65 -6.32 23.16
N ASN A 233 -28.92 -7.60 23.39
CA ASN A 233 -30.23 -8.13 23.80
C ASN A 233 -30.87 -7.38 24.99
N GLY A 234 -30.09 -7.02 26.01
CA GLY A 234 -30.58 -6.29 27.18
C GLY A 234 -30.97 -4.84 26.87
N ILE A 235 -30.28 -4.17 25.94
CA ILE A 235 -30.66 -2.85 25.43
C ILE A 235 -31.99 -2.95 24.66
N MET A 236 -32.18 -4.04 23.93
CA MET A 236 -33.42 -4.32 23.19
C MET A 236 -34.59 -4.77 24.10
N GLY A 237 -34.36 -4.96 25.41
CA GLY A 237 -35.36 -5.55 26.32
C GLY A 237 -35.69 -7.00 25.99
N LYS A 238 -34.74 -7.72 25.39
CA LYS A 238 -34.84 -9.13 24.97
C LYS A 238 -34.12 -10.06 25.96
N PRO A 239 -34.59 -11.31 26.11
CA PRO A 239 -33.91 -12.28 26.96
C PRO A 239 -32.47 -12.56 26.47
N PRO A 240 -31.59 -13.08 27.34
CA PRO A 240 -30.26 -13.54 26.94
C PRO A 240 -30.30 -14.53 25.77
N VAL A 241 -29.34 -14.39 24.86
CA VAL A 241 -29.19 -15.31 23.73
C VAL A 241 -28.57 -16.60 24.22
N ARG A 242 -29.11 -17.74 23.79
CA ARG A 242 -28.57 -19.08 24.09
C ARG A 242 -27.99 -19.72 22.85
N LEU A 243 -26.73 -20.13 22.95
CA LEU A 243 -25.96 -20.71 21.85
C LEU A 243 -25.44 -22.08 22.25
N ARG A 244 -25.55 -23.07 21.37
CA ARG A 244 -24.74 -24.28 21.45
C ARG A 244 -23.58 -24.16 20.47
N VAL A 245 -22.37 -24.06 21.02
CA VAL A 245 -21.14 -23.93 20.24
C VAL A 245 -20.49 -25.30 20.15
N GLY A 246 -20.50 -25.88 18.95
CA GLY A 246 -19.76 -27.08 18.61
C GLY A 246 -18.42 -26.72 17.99
N VAL A 247 -17.34 -27.38 18.42
CA VAL A 247 -15.99 -27.22 17.88
C VAL A 247 -15.47 -28.58 17.43
N HIS A 248 -14.85 -28.62 16.26
CA HIS A 248 -14.19 -29.79 15.71
C HIS A 248 -12.67 -29.63 15.86
N ASP A 249 -12.02 -30.63 16.45
CA ASP A 249 -10.57 -30.75 16.50
C ASP A 249 -10.14 -32.18 16.09
N LYS A 250 -8.84 -32.51 16.20
CA LYS A 250 -8.31 -33.85 15.86
C LYS A 250 -9.00 -35.03 16.56
N ASN A 251 -9.67 -34.81 17.69
CA ASN A 251 -10.40 -35.84 18.43
C ASN A 251 -11.91 -35.80 18.16
N GLY A 252 -12.35 -35.06 17.14
CA GLY A 252 -13.75 -34.93 16.73
C GLY A 252 -14.50 -33.77 17.40
N TRP A 253 -15.83 -33.79 17.27
CA TRP A 253 -16.72 -32.73 17.76
C TRP A 253 -16.92 -32.79 19.27
N TYR A 254 -16.90 -31.62 19.90
CA TYR A 254 -17.37 -31.39 21.27
C TYR A 254 -18.16 -30.08 21.31
N ALA A 255 -19.03 -29.91 22.31
CA ALA A 255 -19.87 -28.73 22.39
C ALA A 255 -20.14 -28.28 23.83
N ARG A 256 -20.44 -26.99 23.99
CA ARG A 256 -20.96 -26.42 25.23
C ARG A 256 -21.99 -25.34 24.95
N GLU A 257 -22.87 -25.12 25.91
CA GLU A 257 -23.81 -24.01 25.88
C GLU A 257 -23.13 -22.72 26.33
N ILE A 258 -23.44 -21.61 25.65
CA ILE A 258 -23.00 -20.27 25.98
C ILE A 258 -24.23 -19.36 26.04
N THR A 259 -24.33 -18.59 27.12
CA THR A 259 -25.33 -17.53 27.25
C THR A 259 -24.67 -16.19 26.98
N VAL A 260 -25.21 -15.42 26.05
CA VAL A 260 -24.77 -14.06 25.74
C VAL A 260 -25.79 -13.08 26.33
N ASP A 261 -25.31 -12.23 27.24
CA ASP A 261 -26.09 -11.18 27.86
C ASP A 261 -25.31 -9.86 27.82
N SER A 262 -25.89 -8.86 27.17
CA SER A 262 -25.32 -7.50 27.07
C SER A 262 -25.04 -6.81 28.41
N ALA A 263 -25.64 -7.28 29.52
CA ALA A 263 -25.34 -6.77 30.86
C ALA A 263 -24.04 -7.34 31.46
N GLY A 264 -23.53 -8.45 30.91
CA GLY A 264 -22.35 -9.15 31.38
C GLY A 264 -21.11 -8.93 30.49
N ALA A 265 -19.99 -9.49 30.93
CA ALA A 265 -18.80 -9.58 30.09
C ALA A 265 -19.07 -10.52 28.90
N LYS A 266 -18.42 -10.21 27.77
CA LYS A 266 -18.44 -11.04 26.56
C LYS A 266 -18.03 -12.49 26.89
N PRO A 267 -18.92 -13.49 26.68
CA PRO A 267 -18.56 -14.88 26.88
C PRO A 267 -17.63 -15.36 25.77
N TRP A 268 -16.62 -16.13 26.16
CA TRP A 268 -15.68 -16.80 25.27
C TRP A 268 -15.87 -18.31 25.32
N PHE A 269 -15.55 -19.00 24.22
CA PHE A 269 -15.36 -20.44 24.11
C PHE A 269 -13.90 -20.74 23.84
N ASP A 270 -13.18 -21.29 24.83
CA ASP A 270 -11.79 -21.72 24.63
C ASP A 270 -11.72 -23.08 23.94
N PHE A 271 -10.87 -23.20 22.93
CA PHE A 271 -10.63 -24.44 22.23
C PHE A 271 -9.75 -25.38 23.06
N ARG A 272 -10.14 -26.65 23.09
CA ARG A 272 -9.36 -27.71 23.72
C ARG A 272 -7.99 -27.89 23.06
N ASP A 273 -7.93 -27.78 21.73
CA ASP A 273 -6.70 -27.87 20.95
C ASP A 273 -6.73 -26.91 19.75
N ALA A 274 -6.28 -25.68 19.98
CA ALA A 274 -6.20 -24.63 18.95
C ALA A 274 -5.42 -25.08 17.71
N LYS A 275 -4.35 -25.88 17.88
CA LYS A 275 -3.47 -26.31 16.79
C LYS A 275 -4.14 -27.23 15.78
N THR A 276 -5.24 -27.87 16.16
CA THR A 276 -5.96 -28.82 15.30
C THR A 276 -7.44 -28.48 15.13
N THR A 277 -7.87 -27.33 15.63
CA THR A 277 -9.24 -26.84 15.44
C THR A 277 -9.40 -26.32 14.02
N ASP A 278 -10.32 -26.89 13.25
CA ASP A 278 -10.54 -26.55 11.84
C ASP A 278 -11.99 -26.11 11.53
N GLY A 279 -12.88 -26.20 12.52
CA GLY A 279 -14.29 -25.84 12.32
C GLY A 279 -15.04 -25.56 13.62
N VAL A 280 -15.94 -24.58 13.54
CA VAL A 280 -16.90 -24.24 14.58
C VAL A 280 -18.31 -24.24 13.97
N SER A 281 -19.29 -24.74 14.72
CA SER A 281 -20.70 -24.73 14.34
C SER A 281 -21.52 -24.17 15.51
N VAL A 282 -22.18 -23.05 15.28
CA VAL A 282 -22.96 -22.36 16.33
C VAL A 282 -24.44 -22.50 16.01
N LEU A 283 -25.18 -23.13 16.92
CA LEU A 283 -26.63 -23.26 16.87
C LEU A 283 -27.29 -22.20 17.76
N ARG A 284 -28.31 -21.52 17.23
CA ARG A 284 -29.24 -20.67 18.00
C ARG A 284 -30.25 -21.55 18.76
N GLU A 285 -30.24 -21.47 20.09
CA GLU A 285 -31.21 -22.15 20.98
C GLU A 285 -32.24 -21.19 21.59
N ASP A 286 -32.19 -19.95 21.13
CA ASP A 286 -33.16 -18.87 21.35
C ASP A 286 -34.05 -18.66 20.11
N ASP A 287 -34.89 -17.63 20.15
CA ASP A 287 -35.80 -17.30 19.06
C ASP A 287 -35.10 -16.75 17.81
N GLY A 288 -33.80 -16.46 17.91
CA GLY A 288 -33.01 -15.97 16.78
C GLY A 288 -33.25 -14.51 16.43
N SER A 289 -33.97 -13.75 17.26
CA SER A 289 -34.44 -12.40 16.93
C SER A 289 -33.40 -11.29 17.19
N VAL A 290 -32.41 -11.57 18.05
CA VAL A 290 -31.30 -10.65 18.33
C VAL A 290 -30.11 -10.99 17.42
N PRO A 291 -29.53 -10.02 16.69
CA PRO A 291 -28.26 -10.20 15.98
C PRO A 291 -27.11 -10.48 16.94
N VAL A 292 -26.26 -11.46 16.60
CA VAL A 292 -25.10 -11.83 17.42
C VAL A 292 -23.86 -11.70 16.56
N ALA A 293 -22.94 -10.83 16.97
CA ALA A 293 -21.61 -10.75 16.38
C ALA A 293 -20.67 -11.71 17.10
N TRP A 294 -19.66 -12.18 16.39
CA TRP A 294 -18.61 -13.05 16.91
C TRP A 294 -17.24 -12.63 16.38
N ASP A 295 -16.21 -12.98 17.13
CA ASP A 295 -14.80 -12.88 16.76
C ASP A 295 -14.03 -14.05 17.38
N ALA A 296 -12.86 -14.36 16.85
CA ALA A 296 -11.96 -15.36 17.41
C ALA A 296 -10.58 -14.79 17.72
N SER A 297 -9.97 -15.33 18.77
CA SER A 297 -8.73 -14.88 19.39
C SER A 297 -7.86 -16.07 19.76
#